data_AF-A0A8T7GSZ1-F1
#
_entry.id   AF-A0A8T7GSZ1-F1
#
_cell.length_a   1.000
_cell.length_b   1.000
_cell.length_c   1.000
_cell.angle_alpha   90.00
_cell.angle_beta   90.00
_cell.angle_gamma   90.00
#
_symmetry.space_group_name_H-M   'P 1'
#
loop_
_entity.id
_entity.type
_entity.pdbx_description
1 polymer ?
#
loop_
_entity_poly.entity_id
_entity_poly.type
_entity_poly.pdbx_seq_one_letter_code
_entity_poly.pdbx_strand_id
1 'polypeptide(L)'
;MSPHLRGEGDPLLDIVPEDALREALEDEPKRRGRRRGRRLRPPTRGELARVVAEAVALYYGHPDGFPDFVYELLESRGFSPRRVTVKRIWATYEELVRRGVVGDRLGVVEG
;
A
#
# COMPACT_ATOMS: atom_id res chain seq x y z
N MET A 1 -48.17 -16.11 23.01
CA MET A 1 -47.83 -16.42 21.60
C MET A 1 -46.32 -16.42 21.50
N SER A 2 -45.71 -17.61 21.39
CA SER A 2 -44.29 -17.74 21.04
C SER A 2 -44.21 -18.28 19.61
N PRO A 3 -43.36 -17.69 18.78
CA PRO A 3 -42.49 -18.49 17.91
C PRO A 3 -41.04 -17.94 17.93
N HIS A 4 -39.96 -18.71 18.04
CA HIS A 4 -39.43 -19.85 17.26
C HIS A 4 -38.21 -19.40 16.40
N LEU A 5 -37.02 -19.82 16.85
CA LEU A 5 -35.80 -20.14 16.06
C LEU A 5 -35.13 -18.96 15.30
N ARG A 6 -33.85 -18.91 14.91
CA ARG A 6 -32.77 -19.89 14.70
C ARG A 6 -31.51 -19.10 14.29
N GLY A 7 -30.31 -19.63 14.55
CA GLY A 7 -29.08 -19.40 13.74
C GLY A 7 -28.39 -18.05 13.96
N GLU A 8 -27.17 -17.99 14.51
CA GLU A 8 -25.89 -18.25 13.81
C GLU A 8 -25.65 -17.21 12.70
N GLY A 9 -24.75 -16.25 12.99
CA GLY A 9 -24.31 -15.24 12.04
C GLY A 9 -23.56 -14.13 12.76
N ASP A 10 -22.23 -14.22 12.77
CA ASP A 10 -21.31 -13.18 13.23
C ASP A 10 -21.64 -11.85 12.51
N PRO A 11 -22.08 -10.78 13.19
CA PRO A 11 -22.76 -9.64 12.55
C PRO A 11 -21.81 -8.65 11.85
N LEU A 12 -20.57 -9.04 11.56
CA LEU A 12 -19.49 -8.11 11.18
C LEU A 12 -19.03 -8.20 9.72
N LEU A 13 -19.63 -9.04 8.87
CA LEU A 13 -19.23 -9.18 7.47
C LEU A 13 -20.29 -8.79 6.42
N ASP A 14 -21.49 -8.35 6.84
CA ASP A 14 -22.60 -8.00 5.93
C ASP A 14 -22.74 -6.49 5.60
N ILE A 15 -21.74 -5.66 5.90
CA ILE A 15 -21.81 -4.19 5.74
C ILE A 15 -20.97 -3.64 4.57
N VAL A 16 -20.45 -4.49 3.69
CA VAL A 16 -19.87 -4.00 2.44
C VAL A 16 -20.79 -4.39 1.28
N PRO A 17 -21.74 -3.53 0.87
CA PRO A 17 -22.53 -3.77 -0.33
C PRO A 17 -21.59 -3.92 -1.54
N GLU A 18 -21.86 -4.90 -2.40
CA GLU A 18 -21.05 -5.23 -3.58
C GLU A 18 -20.84 -4.00 -4.49
N ASP A 19 -21.79 -3.06 -4.50
CA ASP A 19 -21.71 -1.79 -5.22
C ASP A 19 -20.59 -0.86 -4.72
N ALA A 20 -20.32 -0.86 -3.41
CA ALA A 20 -19.22 -0.06 -2.84
C ALA A 20 -17.84 -0.68 -3.14
N LEU A 21 -17.79 -2.01 -3.29
CA LEU A 21 -16.57 -2.72 -3.71
C LEU A 21 -16.29 -2.49 -5.20
N ARG A 22 -17.35 -2.42 -6.03
CA ARG A 22 -17.23 -2.15 -7.47
C ARG A 22 -16.76 -0.73 -7.76
N GLU A 23 -17.27 0.27 -7.04
CA GLU A 23 -16.82 1.67 -7.17
C GLU A 23 -15.36 1.86 -6.73
N ALA A 24 -14.93 1.18 -5.66
CA ALA A 24 -13.54 1.22 -5.20
C ALA A 24 -12.55 0.50 -6.15
N LEU A 25 -13.00 -0.53 -6.87
CA LEU A 25 -12.19 -1.22 -7.89
C LEU A 25 -12.20 -0.52 -9.25
N GLU A 26 -13.29 0.17 -9.62
CA GLU A 26 -13.42 0.89 -10.91
C GLU A 26 -12.76 2.28 -10.90
N ASP A 27 -12.39 2.82 -9.73
CA ASP A 27 -11.52 4.00 -9.59
C ASP A 27 -10.04 3.62 -9.91
N GLU A 28 -9.82 3.03 -11.10
CA GLU A 28 -8.52 2.95 -11.73
C GLU A 28 -7.79 4.29 -11.56
N PRO A 29 -6.52 4.31 -11.12
CA PRO A 29 -5.83 5.50 -10.63
C PRO A 29 -5.50 6.50 -11.75
N LYS A 30 -6.51 7.14 -12.32
CA LYS A 30 -6.42 8.26 -13.28
C LYS A 30 -6.14 9.59 -12.59
N ARG A 31 -5.79 9.58 -11.30
CA ARG A 31 -5.42 10.78 -10.53
C ARG A 31 -3.93 11.11 -10.52
N ARG A 32 -3.06 10.30 -11.13
CA ARG A 32 -1.60 10.58 -11.21
C ARG A 32 -1.23 11.80 -12.07
N GLY A 33 -2.16 12.33 -12.87
CA GLY A 33 -1.85 13.32 -13.90
C GLY A 33 -1.89 14.81 -13.51
N ARG A 34 -2.20 15.20 -12.26
CA ARG A 34 -2.58 16.61 -11.97
C ARG A 34 -1.91 17.31 -10.78
N ARG A 35 -0.70 16.93 -10.36
CA ARG A 35 0.09 17.78 -9.43
C ARG A 35 1.31 18.40 -10.12
N ARG A 36 1.00 19.41 -10.93
CA ARG A 36 1.94 20.34 -11.58
C ARG A 36 2.88 20.98 -10.55
N GLY A 37 4.19 20.98 -10.83
CA GLY A 37 4.96 22.24 -10.76
C GLY A 37 5.99 22.47 -9.65
N ARG A 38 6.23 21.55 -8.70
CA ARG A 38 7.48 21.62 -7.90
C ARG A 38 8.53 20.73 -8.55
N ARG A 39 9.76 21.26 -8.75
CA ARG A 39 10.94 20.43 -9.08
C ARG A 39 11.25 19.54 -7.88
N LEU A 40 10.46 18.48 -7.69
CA LEU A 40 10.70 17.50 -6.65
C LEU A 40 12.02 16.79 -6.98
N ARG A 41 12.91 16.71 -6.01
CA ARG A 41 14.17 15.98 -6.18
C ARG A 41 13.92 14.49 -6.03
N PRO A 42 14.69 13.62 -6.68
CA PRO A 42 14.65 12.19 -6.38
C PRO A 42 15.08 11.96 -4.91
N PRO A 43 14.54 10.92 -4.25
CA PRO A 43 15.00 10.53 -2.93
C PRO A 43 16.42 9.94 -3.02
N THR A 44 17.22 10.18 -1.98
CA THR A 44 18.47 9.43 -1.77
C THR A 44 18.17 7.98 -1.38
N ARG A 45 19.20 7.11 -1.35
CA ARG A 45 19.04 5.72 -0.91
C ARG A 45 18.48 5.62 0.52
N GLY A 46 19.00 6.42 1.44
CA GLY A 46 18.55 6.44 2.84
C GLY A 46 17.12 6.96 2.99
N GLU A 47 16.74 7.97 2.19
CA GLU A 47 15.37 8.49 2.20
C GLU A 47 14.38 7.48 1.62
N LEU A 48 14.74 6.81 0.53
CA LEU A 48 13.91 5.75 -0.03
C LEU A 48 13.71 4.62 1.00
N ALA A 49 14.78 4.19 1.67
CA ALA A 49 14.68 3.14 2.70
C ALA A 49 13.77 3.54 3.85
N ARG A 50 13.83 4.79 4.32
CA ARG A 50 12.92 5.31 5.35
C ARG A 50 11.47 5.32 4.89
N VAL A 51 11.22 5.79 3.66
CA VAL A 51 9.88 5.83 3.08
C VAL A 51 9.32 4.43 2.86
N VAL A 52 10.14 3.47 2.42
CA VAL A 52 9.74 2.07 2.27
C VAL A 52 9.42 1.45 3.63
N ALA A 53 10.27 1.65 4.65
CA ALA A 53 10.02 1.13 5.99
C ALA A 53 8.71 1.68 6.58
N GLU A 54 8.44 2.97 6.38
CA GLU A 54 7.19 3.58 6.77
C GLU A 54 6.00 3.06 5.96
N ALA A 55 6.17 2.86 4.65
CA ALA A 55 5.13 2.27 3.81
C ALA A 55 4.74 0.87 4.32
N VAL A 56 5.72 0.04 4.69
CA VAL A 56 5.46 -1.30 5.29
C VAL A 56 4.68 -1.18 6.61
N ALA A 57 4.92 -0.12 7.38
CA ALA A 57 4.19 0.12 8.62
C ALA A 57 2.71 0.46 8.39
N LEU A 58 2.40 1.18 7.31
CA LEU A 58 1.09 1.76 7.01
C LEU A 58 0.26 0.96 5.99
N TYR A 59 0.88 0.12 5.18
CA TYR A 59 0.22 -0.60 4.09
C TYR A 59 -0.38 -1.92 4.56
N TYR A 60 -1.68 -2.12 4.26
CA TYR A 60 -2.44 -3.33 4.58
C TYR A 60 -3.08 -3.99 3.35
N GLY A 61 -2.66 -3.59 2.14
CA GLY A 61 -3.21 -4.10 0.88
C GLY A 61 -2.42 -5.29 0.28
N HIS A 62 -2.76 -5.65 -0.96
CA HIS A 62 -2.07 -6.71 -1.71
C HIS A 62 -0.63 -6.30 -2.08
N PRO A 63 0.37 -7.21 -2.03
CA PRO A 63 1.76 -6.88 -2.37
C PRO A 63 1.95 -6.15 -3.71
N ASP A 64 1.17 -6.49 -4.74
CA ASP A 64 1.22 -5.82 -6.05
C ASP A 64 0.91 -4.32 -6.00
N GLY A 65 0.08 -3.87 -5.04
CA GLY A 65 -0.25 -2.46 -4.86
C GLY A 65 0.75 -1.68 -4.00
N PHE A 66 1.71 -2.38 -3.37
CA PHE A 66 2.69 -1.75 -2.50
C PHE A 66 3.58 -0.71 -3.21
N PRO A 67 4.10 -0.95 -4.43
CA PRO A 67 4.89 0.05 -5.15
C PRO A 67 4.11 1.34 -5.41
N ASP A 68 2.82 1.24 -5.75
CA ASP A 68 1.98 2.39 -5.98
C ASP A 68 1.78 3.23 -4.73
N PHE A 69 1.55 2.58 -3.59
CA PHE A 69 1.50 3.25 -2.29
C PHE A 69 2.81 3.95 -1.94
N VAL A 70 3.96 3.32 -2.20
CA VAL A 70 5.28 3.94 -1.98
C VAL A 70 5.46 5.19 -2.85
N TYR A 71 4.99 5.18 -4.10
CA TYR A 71 5.07 6.36 -4.97
C TYR A 71 4.21 7.51 -4.44
N GLU A 72 3.00 7.24 -3.96
CA GLU A 72 2.15 8.26 -3.32
C GLU A 72 2.80 8.83 -2.06
N LEU A 73 3.38 7.96 -1.23
CA LEU A 73 4.06 8.39 -0.01
C LEU A 73 5.28 9.25 -0.35
N LEU A 74 6.07 8.90 -1.37
CA LEU A 74 7.19 9.72 -1.86
C LEU A 74 6.73 11.12 -2.31
N GLU A 75 5.65 11.20 -3.08
CA GLU A 75 5.12 12.49 -3.55
C GLU A 75 4.58 13.33 -2.39
N SER A 76 3.90 12.71 -1.43
CA SER A 76 3.41 13.40 -0.22
C SER A 76 4.55 14.00 0.60
N ARG A 77 5.73 13.36 0.55
CA ARG A 77 6.97 13.78 1.21
C ARG A 77 7.81 14.77 0.40
N GLY A 78 7.34 15.16 -0.78
CA GLY A 78 8.03 16.12 -1.64
C GLY A 78 9.20 15.50 -2.42
N PHE A 79 9.20 14.18 -2.63
CA PHE A 79 10.16 13.49 -3.49
C PHE A 79 9.56 13.19 -4.86
N SER A 80 10.43 13.13 -5.88
CA SER A 80 10.02 12.69 -7.21
C SER A 80 10.17 11.17 -7.34
N PRO A 81 9.07 10.44 -7.62
CA PRO A 81 9.13 9.00 -7.86
C PRO A 81 9.70 8.64 -9.24
N ARG A 82 9.89 9.61 -10.15
CA ARG A 82 10.30 9.37 -11.56
C ARG A 82 11.55 8.50 -11.75
N ARG A 83 12.49 8.50 -10.79
CA ARG A 83 13.73 7.72 -10.84
C ARG A 83 13.73 6.49 -9.94
N VAL A 84 12.63 6.24 -9.24
CA VAL A 84 12.42 5.08 -8.38
C VAL A 84 11.68 4.05 -9.23
N THR A 85 12.31 2.90 -9.46
CA THR A 85 11.68 1.79 -10.19
C THR A 85 11.05 0.81 -9.21
N VAL A 86 10.05 0.05 -9.67
CA VAL A 86 9.40 -1.01 -8.88
C VAL A 86 10.45 -2.00 -8.34
N LYS A 87 11.39 -2.44 -9.19
CA LYS A 87 12.51 -3.30 -8.79
C LYS A 87 13.33 -2.69 -7.64
N ARG A 88 13.55 -1.38 -7.63
CA ARG A 88 14.32 -0.70 -6.59
C ARG A 88 13.55 -0.62 -5.27
N ILE A 89 12.23 -0.47 -5.32
CA ILE A 89 11.37 -0.52 -4.13
C ILE A 89 11.46 -1.91 -3.50
N TRP A 90 11.26 -2.97 -4.29
CA TRP A 90 11.35 -4.35 -3.80
C TRP A 90 12.74 -4.71 -3.27
N ALA A 91 13.81 -4.37 -3.98
CA ALA A 91 15.17 -4.60 -3.48
C ALA A 91 15.44 -3.87 -2.14
N THR A 92 14.87 -2.69 -1.96
CA THR A 92 14.98 -1.94 -0.70
C THR A 92 14.16 -2.61 0.41
N TYR A 93 12.95 -3.06 0.10
CA TYR A 93 12.10 -3.82 1.03
C TYR A 93 12.79 -5.10 1.49
N GLU A 94 13.25 -5.93 0.55
CA GLU A 94 13.95 -7.18 0.81
C GLU A 94 15.21 -6.96 1.65
N GLU A 95 15.99 -5.92 1.35
CA GLU A 95 17.13 -5.53 2.18
C GLU A 95 16.71 -5.19 3.62
N LEU A 96 15.63 -4.43 3.80
CA LEU A 96 15.13 -4.06 5.13
C LEU A 96 14.62 -5.28 5.91
N VAL A 97 13.95 -6.22 5.25
CA VAL A 97 13.48 -7.48 5.84
C VAL A 97 14.65 -8.35 6.26
N ARG A 98 15.61 -8.62 5.35
CA ARG A 98 16.79 -9.44 5.65
C ARG A 98 17.66 -8.87 6.76
N ARG A 99 17.69 -7.55 6.91
CA ARG A 99 18.43 -6.88 7.99
C ARG A 99 17.65 -6.81 9.31
N GLY A 100 16.41 -7.31 9.35
CA GLY A 100 15.54 -7.29 10.53
C GLY A 100 15.03 -5.90 10.90
N VAL A 101 15.10 -4.93 9.98
CA VAL A 101 14.62 -3.56 10.22
C VAL A 101 13.10 -3.48 10.14
N VAL A 102 12.50 -4.29 9.24
CA VAL A 102 11.05 -4.47 9.11
C VAL A 102 10.75 -5.97 9.04
N GLY A 103 9.57 -6.39 9.50
CA GLY A 103 9.11 -7.78 9.31
C GLY A 103 8.60 -8.02 7.89
N ASP A 104 8.58 -9.28 7.44
CA ASP A 104 8.01 -9.65 6.14
C ASP A 104 6.48 -9.60 6.16
N ARG A 105 5.92 -8.39 6.15
CA ARG A 105 4.47 -8.17 6.18
C ARG A 105 3.79 -8.47 4.86
N LEU A 106 4.53 -8.36 3.76
CA LEU A 106 4.00 -8.62 2.42
C LEU A 106 4.12 -10.10 2.03
N GLY A 107 4.83 -10.92 2.83
CA GLY A 107 5.00 -12.35 2.56
C GLY A 107 5.78 -12.63 1.28
N VAL A 108 6.65 -11.71 0.85
CA VAL A 108 7.36 -11.81 -0.44
C VAL A 108 8.82 -12.23 -0.28
N VAL A 109 9.32 -12.35 0.96
CA VAL A 109 10.70 -12.78 1.23
C VAL A 109 10.62 -14.17 1.87
N GLU A 110 10.72 -15.21 1.03
CA GLU A 110 10.95 -16.56 1.52
C GLU A 110 12.30 -16.61 2.24
N GLY A 111 12.28 -17.13 3.47
CA GLY A 111 13.44 -17.25 4.36
C GLY A 111 14.39 -18.37 3.95
#